data_AF-X0YNK1-F1
#
_entry.id   AF-X0YNK1-F1
#
_cell.length_a   1.000
_cell.length_b   1.000
_cell.length_c   1.000
_cell.angle_alpha   90.00
_cell.angle_beta   90.00
_cell.angle_gamma   90.00
#
_symmetry.space_group_name_H-M   'P 1'
#
loop_
_entity.id
_entity.type
_entity.pdbx_description
1 polymer ?
#
loop_
_entity_poly.entity_id
_entity_poly.type
_entity_poly.pdbx_seq_one_letter_code
_entity_poly.pdbx_strand_id
1 'polypeptide(L)'
;DEIIILKNDSPLYDEIFSHRLGLIPLKTDLDAYKLPHECDCLGYGCPLCQVSLTCEITNTTNAALEIYSGDLISNDPKIVPVDPHIPIVKIDKNGQIIIEAYAILGFAKNHAKWQAVSNVAYRYYPLVEFDVNDFKDPEEKN
;
A
#
# COMPACT_ATOMS: atom_id res chain seq x y z
N ASP A 1 -4.12 3.27 -9.20
CA ASP A 1 -3.88 4.60 -9.77
C ASP A 1 -5.20 5.27 -10.01
N GLU A 2 -6.08 4.60 -10.75
CA GLU A 2 -7.49 4.92 -10.84
C GLU A 2 -8.33 3.94 -10.00
N ILE A 3 -9.44 4.42 -9.45
CA ILE A 3 -10.41 3.64 -8.68
C ILE A 3 -11.79 4.07 -9.16
N ILE A 4 -12.57 3.10 -9.60
CA ILE A 4 -13.98 3.24 -9.98
C ILE A 4 -14.81 2.69 -8.82
N ILE A 5 -15.60 3.55 -8.19
CA ILE A 5 -16.51 3.18 -7.12
C ILE A 5 -17.91 3.08 -7.73
N LEU A 6 -18.42 1.86 -7.83
CA LEU A 6 -19.80 1.62 -8.27
C LEU A 6 -20.77 1.78 -7.11
N LYS A 7 -20.34 1.39 -5.91
CA LYS A 7 -21.12 1.55 -4.69
C LYS A 7 -20.24 1.60 -3.44
N ASN A 8 -20.52 2.54 -2.56
CA ASN A 8 -19.88 2.66 -1.25
C ASN A 8 -20.91 3.05 -0.18
N ASP A 9 -21.44 2.06 0.54
CA ASP A 9 -22.34 2.28 1.69
C ASP A 9 -21.57 2.36 3.03
N SER A 10 -20.25 2.51 2.98
CA SER A 10 -19.43 2.59 4.19
C SER A 10 -19.50 3.99 4.83
N PRO A 11 -19.07 4.14 6.10
CA PRO A 11 -19.00 5.45 6.73
C PRO A 11 -17.82 6.30 6.23
N LEU A 12 -16.95 5.77 5.36
CA LEU A 12 -15.83 6.53 4.78
C LEU A 12 -16.23 7.13 3.43
N TYR A 13 -15.92 8.42 3.25
CA TYR A 13 -16.04 9.06 1.96
C TYR A 13 -15.11 8.41 0.92
N ASP A 14 -15.54 8.47 -0.34
CA ASP A 14 -14.90 7.85 -1.49
C ASP A 14 -13.42 8.23 -1.62
N GLU A 15 -13.05 9.48 -1.35
CA GLU A 15 -11.68 9.96 -1.45
C GLU A 15 -10.79 9.36 -0.37
N ILE A 16 -11.30 9.21 0.86
CA ILE A 16 -10.55 8.61 1.97
C ILE A 16 -10.40 7.12 1.74
N PHE A 17 -11.46 6.46 1.30
CA PHE A 17 -11.44 5.05 0.93
C PHE A 17 -10.43 4.79 -0.20
N SER A 18 -10.48 5.60 -1.26
CA SER A 18 -9.54 5.55 -2.39
C SER A 18 -8.10 5.82 -1.97
N HIS A 19 -7.87 6.79 -1.08
CA HIS A 19 -6.55 7.09 -0.54
C HIS A 19 -5.96 5.90 0.22
N ARG A 20 -6.77 5.20 1.03
CA ARG A 20 -6.33 3.98 1.73
C ARG A 20 -5.96 2.87 0.76
N LEU A 21 -6.80 2.61 -0.23
CA LEU A 21 -6.54 1.62 -1.28
C LEU A 21 -5.25 1.93 -2.04
N GLY A 22 -5.02 3.20 -2.37
CA GLY A 22 -3.82 3.65 -3.06
C GLY A 22 -2.51 3.40 -2.30
N LEU A 23 -2.57 3.17 -0.99
CA LEU A 23 -1.40 2.91 -0.13
C LEU A 23 -1.23 1.42 0.23
N ILE A 24 -2.10 0.53 -0.25
CA ILE A 24 -1.93 -0.91 -0.03
C ILE A 24 -0.77 -1.40 -0.90
N PRO A 25 0.29 -1.97 -0.31
CA PRO A 25 1.42 -2.48 -1.08
C PRO A 25 0.99 -3.74 -1.84
N LEU A 26 1.29 -3.77 -3.14
CA LEU A 26 1.08 -4.93 -4.01
C LEU A 26 2.40 -5.65 -4.27
N LYS A 27 2.35 -6.97 -4.40
CA LYS A 27 3.44 -7.76 -4.97
C LYS A 27 3.55 -7.41 -6.45
N THR A 28 4.77 -7.26 -6.94
CA THR A 28 5.00 -6.83 -8.32
C THR A 28 6.11 -7.66 -8.97
N ASP A 29 5.87 -8.09 -10.21
CA ASP A 29 6.85 -8.69 -11.09
C ASP A 29 7.33 -7.63 -12.09
N LEU A 30 8.54 -7.08 -11.87
CA LEU A 30 9.09 -5.98 -12.66
C LEU A 30 9.49 -6.41 -14.08
N ASP A 31 9.68 -7.71 -14.31
CA ASP A 31 10.06 -8.21 -15.64
C ASP A 31 8.82 -8.40 -16.53
N ALA A 32 7.66 -8.66 -15.92
CA ALA A 32 6.40 -8.87 -16.63
C ALA A 32 5.70 -7.57 -17.05
N TYR A 33 5.89 -6.49 -16.29
CA TYR A 33 5.18 -5.22 -16.49
C TYR A 33 6.08 -4.09 -16.95
N LYS A 34 5.54 -3.23 -17.83
CA LYS A 34 6.19 -2.01 -18.32
C LYS A 34 5.54 -0.77 -17.73
N LEU A 35 6.33 0.30 -17.61
CA LEU A 35 5.79 1.62 -17.27
C LEU A 35 4.81 2.08 -18.37
N PRO A 36 3.69 2.75 -18.02
CA PRO A 36 2.68 3.12 -19.02
C PRO A 36 3.21 3.95 -20.19
N HIS A 37 4.19 4.83 -19.94
CA HIS A 37 4.80 5.68 -20.98
C HIS A 37 5.84 4.96 -21.85
N GLU A 38 6.32 3.79 -21.42
CA GLU A 38 7.25 2.93 -22.18
C GLU A 38 6.50 1.77 -22.86
N CYS A 39 5.20 1.69 -22.67
CA CYS A 39 4.35 0.66 -23.24
C CYS A 39 3.91 1.02 -24.65
N ASP A 40 3.79 0.00 -25.52
CA ASP A 40 3.35 0.16 -26.91
C ASP A 40 1.90 0.69 -27.00
N CYS A 41 1.10 0.48 -25.95
CA CYS A 41 -0.26 1.01 -25.86
C CYS A 41 -0.32 2.47 -25.40
N LEU A 42 0.81 3.19 -25.29
CA LEU A 42 0.87 4.61 -24.92
C LEU A 42 0.09 4.98 -23.64
N GLY A 43 0.00 4.04 -22.69
CA GLY A 43 -0.74 4.24 -21.45
C GLY A 43 -2.27 4.14 -21.55
N TYR A 44 -2.84 3.72 -22.68
CA TYR A 44 -4.29 3.47 -22.80
C TYR A 44 -4.80 2.30 -21.93
N GLY A 45 -3.89 1.50 -21.38
CA GLY A 45 -4.21 0.33 -20.56
C GLY A 45 -4.21 -0.95 -21.37
N CYS A 46 -3.26 -1.84 -21.04
CA CYS A 46 -3.19 -3.19 -21.57
C CYS A 46 -2.66 -4.13 -20.48
N PRO A 47 -2.75 -5.45 -20.67
CA PRO A 47 -2.30 -6.43 -19.68
C PRO A 47 -0.82 -6.32 -19.30
N LEU A 48 0.02 -5.65 -20.11
CA LEU A 48 1.46 -5.48 -19.87
C LEU A 48 1.81 -4.23 -19.05
N CYS A 49 0.90 -3.27 -18.88
CA CYS A 49 1.19 -2.02 -18.16
C CYS A 49 0.21 -1.72 -17.03
N GLN A 50 -0.84 -2.52 -16.89
CA GLN A 50 -1.92 -2.31 -15.94
C GLN A 50 -2.50 -3.64 -15.48
N VAL A 51 -2.93 -3.67 -14.22
CA VAL A 51 -3.64 -4.80 -13.59
C VAL A 51 -4.95 -4.25 -13.00
N SER A 52 -6.02 -5.03 -13.05
CA SER A 52 -7.28 -4.70 -12.40
C SER A 52 -7.48 -5.51 -11.12
N LEU A 53 -7.99 -4.84 -10.08
CA LEU A 53 -8.40 -5.43 -8.82
C LEU A 53 -9.87 -5.09 -8.58
N THR A 54 -10.70 -6.08 -8.30
CA THR A 54 -12.13 -5.90 -8.01
C THR A 54 -12.44 -6.30 -6.58
N CYS A 55 -13.46 -5.67 -6.00
CA CYS A 55 -14.00 -6.07 -4.71
C CYS A 55 -15.49 -5.83 -4.71
N GLU A 56 -16.25 -6.90 -4.50
CA GLU A 56 -17.70 -6.88 -4.38
C GLU A 56 -18.09 -7.62 -3.10
N ILE A 57 -18.44 -6.86 -2.07
CA ILE A 57 -18.80 -7.39 -0.75
C ILE A 57 -20.10 -6.76 -0.29
N THR A 58 -21.02 -7.61 0.15
CA THR A 58 -22.27 -7.22 0.81
C THR A 58 -22.30 -7.83 2.20
N ASN A 59 -22.48 -7.00 3.23
CA ASN A 59 -22.60 -7.49 4.59
C ASN A 59 -24.00 -8.08 4.85
N THR A 60 -24.09 -9.39 4.85
CA THR A 60 -25.32 -10.14 5.16
C THR A 60 -25.46 -10.46 6.64
N THR A 61 -24.44 -10.15 7.45
CA THR A 61 -24.43 -10.46 8.89
C THR A 61 -25.10 -9.34 9.70
N ASN A 62 -25.52 -9.66 10.92
CA ASN A 62 -26.09 -8.66 11.84
C ASN A 62 -25.03 -7.80 12.55
N ALA A 63 -23.74 -8.06 12.32
CA ALA A 63 -22.64 -7.33 12.92
C ALA A 63 -21.90 -6.52 11.87
N ALA A 64 -21.09 -5.55 12.30
CA ALA A 64 -20.21 -4.82 11.39
C ALA A 64 -19.17 -5.78 10.79
N LEU A 65 -18.98 -5.72 9.47
CA LEU A 65 -18.00 -6.50 8.73
C LEU A 65 -16.79 -5.64 8.40
N GLU A 66 -15.59 -6.14 8.75
CA GLU A 66 -14.31 -5.55 8.34
C GLU A 66 -13.92 -6.09 6.96
N ILE A 67 -13.62 -5.17 6.04
CA ILE A 67 -13.06 -5.48 4.72
C ILE A 67 -11.55 -5.28 4.79
N TYR A 68 -10.81 -6.29 4.35
CA TYR A 68 -9.35 -6.32 4.36
C TYR A 68 -8.77 -6.31 2.94
N SER A 69 -7.46 -6.08 2.82
CA SER A 69 -6.74 -6.17 1.56
C SER A 69 -6.88 -7.52 0.87
N GLY A 70 -6.97 -8.62 1.63
CA GLY A 70 -7.16 -9.97 1.10
C GLY A 70 -8.48 -10.17 0.34
N ASP A 71 -9.45 -9.27 0.51
CA ASP A 71 -10.73 -9.30 -0.19
C ASP A 71 -10.65 -8.73 -1.62
N LEU A 72 -9.53 -8.10 -1.98
CA LEU A 72 -9.28 -7.60 -3.34
C LEU A 72 -8.93 -8.77 -4.28
N ILE A 73 -9.77 -8.99 -5.28
CA ILE A 73 -9.57 -10.01 -6.30
C ILE A 73 -8.82 -9.40 -7.47
N SER A 74 -7.57 -9.83 -7.67
CA SER A 74 -6.75 -9.39 -8.80
C SER A 74 -6.99 -10.24 -10.05
N ASN A 75 -6.93 -9.62 -11.23
CA ASN A 75 -6.96 -10.35 -12.49
C ASN A 75 -5.64 -11.09 -12.80
N ASP A 76 -4.53 -10.70 -12.16
CA ASP A 76 -3.27 -11.43 -12.18
C ASP A 76 -2.98 -12.04 -10.79
N PRO A 77 -2.99 -13.38 -10.65
CA PRO A 77 -2.72 -14.07 -9.38
C PRO A 77 -1.35 -13.76 -8.76
N LYS A 78 -0.38 -13.27 -9.54
CA LYS A 78 0.94 -12.87 -9.02
C LYS A 78 0.92 -11.49 -8.36
N ILE A 79 -0.01 -10.63 -8.77
CA ILE A 79 -0.11 -9.24 -8.35
C ILE A 79 -1.24 -9.13 -7.33
N VAL A 80 -0.92 -9.44 -6.09
CA VAL A 80 -1.85 -9.42 -4.96
C VAL A 80 -1.29 -8.55 -3.83
N PRO A 81 -2.13 -8.08 -2.89
CA PRO A 81 -1.66 -7.39 -1.71
C PRO A 81 -0.59 -8.19 -0.97
N VAL A 82 0.47 -7.51 -0.52
CA VAL A 82 1.60 -8.15 0.17
C VAL A 82 1.16 -8.83 1.45
N ASP A 83 0.35 -8.12 2.24
CA ASP A 83 -0.31 -8.62 3.44
C ASP A 83 -1.84 -8.61 3.20
N PRO A 84 -2.54 -9.74 3.34
CA PRO A 84 -3.98 -9.82 3.18
C PRO A 84 -4.78 -9.28 4.38
N HIS A 85 -4.16 -8.95 5.51
CA HIS A 85 -4.84 -8.51 6.73
C HIS A 85 -4.82 -6.99 6.94
N ILE A 86 -4.52 -6.20 5.90
CA ILE A 86 -4.53 -4.74 6.02
C ILE A 86 -6.00 -4.28 6.03
N PRO A 87 -6.50 -3.66 7.11
CA PRO A 87 -7.89 -3.22 7.16
C PRO A 87 -8.11 -2.06 6.19
N ILE A 88 -9.21 -2.08 5.44
CA ILE A 88 -9.58 -1.03 4.49
C ILE A 88 -10.76 -0.22 5.02
N VAL A 89 -11.86 -0.87 5.37
CA VAL A 89 -13.06 -0.19 5.86
C VAL A 89 -13.95 -1.16 6.64
N LYS A 90 -14.85 -0.61 7.46
CA LYS A 90 -15.92 -1.39 8.10
C LYS A 90 -17.26 -1.01 7.50
N ILE A 91 -18.09 -1.99 7.22
CA ILE A 91 -19.45 -1.78 6.74
C ILE A 91 -20.47 -2.34 7.73
N ASP A 92 -21.55 -1.60 7.93
CA ASP A 92 -22.64 -2.04 8.81
C ASP A 92 -23.53 -3.07 8.11
N LYS A 93 -24.52 -3.62 8.82
CA LYS A 93 -25.49 -4.57 8.29
C LYS A 93 -26.14 -4.04 7.01
N ASN A 94 -26.23 -4.91 5.99
CA ASN A 94 -26.75 -4.63 4.65
C ASN A 94 -25.94 -3.62 3.83
N GLY A 95 -24.82 -3.09 4.34
CA GLY A 95 -23.93 -2.25 3.58
C GLY A 95 -23.25 -3.02 2.45
N GLN A 96 -22.93 -2.33 1.36
CA GLN A 96 -22.28 -2.90 0.20
C GLN A 96 -21.12 -2.03 -0.29
N ILE A 97 -20.04 -2.68 -0.70
CA ILE A 97 -18.92 -2.09 -1.42
C ILE A 97 -18.79 -2.81 -2.75
N ILE A 98 -18.76 -2.03 -3.84
CA ILE A 98 -18.47 -2.53 -5.18
C ILE A 98 -17.47 -1.57 -5.83
N ILE A 99 -16.27 -2.06 -6.10
CA ILE A 99 -15.21 -1.28 -6.72
C ILE A 99 -14.45 -2.05 -7.79
N GLU A 100 -13.83 -1.28 -8.68
CA GLU A 100 -12.80 -1.72 -9.59
C GLU A 100 -11.61 -0.74 -9.51
N ALA A 101 -10.42 -1.24 -9.24
CA ALA A 101 -9.20 -0.47 -9.12
C ALA A 101 -8.20 -0.90 -10.18
N TYR A 102 -7.48 0.07 -10.73
CA TYR A 102 -6.48 -0.17 -11.75
C TYR A 102 -5.11 0.23 -11.25
N ALA A 103 -4.20 -0.72 -11.10
CA ALA A 103 -2.83 -0.46 -10.66
C ALA A 103 -1.85 -0.46 -11.85
N ILE A 104 -0.88 0.44 -11.78
CA ILE A 104 0.18 0.63 -12.77
C ILE A 104 1.54 0.73 -12.07
N LEU A 105 2.60 0.46 -12.82
CA LEU A 105 3.95 0.82 -12.40
C LEU A 105 4.13 2.34 -12.38
N GLY A 106 4.90 2.81 -11.40
CA GLY A 106 5.23 4.22 -11.27
C GLY A 106 6.43 4.43 -10.36
N PHE A 107 6.87 5.69 -10.27
CA PHE A 107 8.05 6.07 -9.51
C PHE A 107 7.67 6.85 -8.25
N ALA A 108 8.40 6.61 -7.16
CA ALA A 108 8.25 7.34 -5.90
C ALA A 108 8.37 8.87 -6.05
N LYS A 109 9.14 9.33 -7.05
CA LYS A 109 9.27 10.75 -7.40
C LYS A 109 7.94 11.40 -7.79
N ASN A 110 7.03 10.62 -8.38
CA ASN A 110 5.72 11.12 -8.84
C ASN A 110 4.68 11.09 -7.72
N HIS A 111 4.70 10.05 -6.87
CA HIS A 111 3.80 9.93 -5.73
C HIS A 111 4.35 8.97 -4.68
N ALA A 112 4.11 9.27 -3.40
CA ALA A 112 4.61 8.48 -2.26
C ALA A 112 4.13 7.03 -2.25
N LYS A 113 2.97 6.72 -2.85
CA LYS A 113 2.45 5.35 -2.99
C LYS A 113 3.38 4.37 -3.73
N TRP A 114 4.26 4.89 -4.57
CA TRP A 114 5.27 4.08 -5.28
C TRP A 114 6.62 4.02 -4.55
N GLN A 115 6.68 4.49 -3.29
CA GLN A 115 7.88 4.36 -2.48
C GLN A 115 8.08 2.89 -2.07
N ALA A 116 9.15 2.27 -2.58
CA ALA A 116 9.45 0.86 -2.33
C ALA A 116 10.07 0.60 -0.94
N VAL A 117 10.58 1.64 -0.28
CA VAL A 117 11.32 1.54 1.00
C VAL A 117 10.72 2.46 2.06
N SER A 118 10.53 1.95 3.27
CA SER A 118 10.01 2.75 4.39
C SER A 118 11.09 3.63 5.03
N ASN A 119 12.32 3.12 5.14
CA ASN A 119 13.44 3.82 5.76
C ASN A 119 14.76 3.47 5.04
N VAL A 120 15.59 4.49 4.86
CA VAL A 120 16.97 4.35 4.38
C VAL A 120 17.86 5.12 5.35
N ALA A 121 18.69 4.38 6.09
CA ALA A 121 19.66 4.97 7.00
C ALA A 121 21.03 5.01 6.32
N TYR A 122 21.66 6.19 6.34
CA TYR A 122 23.03 6.37 5.89
C TYR A 122 23.83 7.07 6.99
N ARG A 123 24.95 6.47 7.38
CA ARG A 123 25.88 7.05 8.35
C ARG A 123 27.30 6.64 7.99
N TYR A 124 28.24 7.57 8.12
CA TYR A 124 29.66 7.24 8.09
C TYR A 124 30.06 6.36 9.29
N TYR A 125 31.08 5.53 9.09
CA TYR A 125 31.64 4.72 10.16
C TYR A 125 32.19 5.62 11.27
N PRO A 126 31.67 5.55 12.51
CA PRO A 126 32.13 6.42 13.59
C PRO A 126 33.45 5.91 14.15
N LEU A 127 34.43 6.80 14.30
CA LEU A 127 35.58 6.56 15.16
C LEU A 127 35.18 7.00 16.58
N VAL A 128 35.19 6.07 17.54
CA VAL A 128 34.89 6.35 18.94
C VAL A 128 36.16 6.13 19.74
N GLU A 129 36.70 7.22 20.26
CA GLU A 129 37.85 7.23 21.16
C GLU A 129 37.36 7.57 22.56
N PHE A 130 37.89 6.86 23.56
CA PHE A 130 37.59 7.10 24.96
C PHE A 130 38.84 7.69 25.64
N ASP A 131 38.71 8.83 26.30
CA ASP A 131 39.75 9.32 27.20
C ASP A 131 39.57 8.67 28.58
N VAL A 132 40.60 7.97 29.05
CA VAL A 132 40.60 7.29 30.34
C VAL A 132 40.47 8.31 31.50
N ASN A 133 40.88 9.57 31.29
CA ASN A 133 40.81 10.64 32.29
C ASN A 133 39.39 11.19 32.51
N ASP A 134 38.45 10.95 31.57
CA ASP A 134 37.05 11.36 31.71
C ASP A 134 36.24 10.41 32.59
N PHE A 135 36.78 9.23 32.91
CA PHE A 135 36.19 8.29 33.86
C PHE A 135 36.61 8.69 35.28
N LYS A 136 35.85 9.58 35.91
CA LYS A 136 35.99 9.83 37.36
C LYS A 136 35.16 8.79 38.11
N ASP A 137 35.82 7.98 38.93
CA ASP A 137 35.11 7.08 39.85
C ASP A 137 34.23 7.91 40.80
N PRO A 138 32.95 7.54 40.99
CA PRO A 138 32.04 8.29 41.86
C PRO A 138 32.48 8.31 43.34
N GLU A 139 33.47 7.49 43.72
CA GLU A 139 34.03 7.45 45.08
C GLU A 139 35.05 8.55 45.40
N GLU A 140 35.55 9.31 44.41
CA GLU A 140 36.48 10.43 44.62
C GLU A 140 35.79 11.80 44.84
N LYS A 141 34.47 11.82 45.04
CA LYS A 141 33.73 13.01 45.52
C LYS A 141 33.43 12.88 47.02
N ASN A 142 34.47 13.00 47.86
CA ASN A 142 34.35 13.38 49.27
C ASN A 142 35.51 14.31 49.64
#